data_AF-A0AAJ1RB41-F1
#
_entry.id   AF-A0AAJ1RB41-F1
#
_cell.length_a   1.000
_cell.length_b   1.000
_cell.length_c   1.000
_cell.angle_alpha   90.00
_cell.angle_beta   90.00
_cell.angle_gamma   90.00
#
_symmetry.space_group_name_H-M   'P 1'
#
loop_
_entity.id
_entity.type
_entity.pdbx_description
1 polymer ?
#
loop_
_entity_poly.entity_id
_entity_poly.type
_entity_poly.pdbx_seq_one_letter_code
_entity_poly.pdbx_strand_id
1 'polypeptide(L)'
;MSLNSIFNEIEKFDPSKEKVQSFEGLPKGDYNAIFTKVTYQIPNPGQSYNPSNHFDFEILDGEFAGRHENMQLSFEEVTPNGKPVPDFVLERNGRTLVKLFYILGIPFKLEAQDLLDGNKIVDALKPAIGKKLIVHLDVRENKKNPQYPYRSYDFDKIEESEPAAAKETKEESPIKDTTKDDVDNDDLPF
;
A
#
# COMPACT_ATOMS: atom_id res chain seq x y z
N MET A 1 13.84 8.25 12.47
CA MET A 1 13.94 9.49 13.29
C MET A 1 14.13 9.12 14.75
N SER A 2 14.85 9.94 15.53
CA SER A 2 14.96 9.76 16.99
C SER A 2 13.94 10.63 17.72
N LEU A 3 13.61 10.28 18.97
CA LEU A 3 12.71 11.09 19.80
C LEU A 3 13.20 12.55 19.93
N ASN A 4 14.52 12.73 20.06
CA ASN A 4 15.14 14.07 20.13
C ASN A 4 14.92 14.88 18.85
N SER A 5 15.00 14.26 17.67
CA SER A 5 14.74 14.96 16.40
C SER A 5 13.28 15.42 16.28
N ILE A 6 12.34 14.63 16.82
CA ILE A 6 10.91 14.97 16.80
C ILE A 6 10.63 16.17 17.73
N PHE A 7 11.19 16.18 18.94
CA PHE A 7 10.99 17.29 19.88
C PHE A 7 11.57 18.62 19.38
N ASN A 8 12.72 18.60 18.70
CA ASN A 8 13.28 19.80 18.08
C ASN A 8 12.37 20.41 17.00
N GLU A 9 11.60 19.59 16.28
CA GLU A 9 10.60 20.09 15.32
C GLU A 9 9.32 20.55 16.03
N ILE A 10 8.89 19.87 17.09
CA ILE A 10 7.74 20.28 17.92
C ILE A 10 8.00 21.64 18.59
N GLU A 11 9.24 21.99 18.94
CA GLU A 11 9.57 23.32 19.48
C GLU A 11 9.18 24.47 18.54
N LYS A 12 9.00 24.20 17.24
CA LYS A 12 8.58 25.18 16.23
C LYS A 12 7.05 25.28 16.09
N PHE A 13 6.29 24.37 16.69
CA PHE A 13 4.83 24.34 16.62
C PHE A 13 4.22 25.48 17.44
N ASP A 14 3.45 26.36 16.81
CA ASP A 14 2.66 27.37 17.50
C ASP A 14 1.28 26.80 17.90
N PRO A 15 1.05 26.41 19.18
CA PRO A 15 -0.21 25.78 19.60
C PRO A 15 -1.42 26.70 19.48
N SER A 16 -1.23 28.01 19.33
CA SER A 16 -2.32 28.98 19.18
C SER A 16 -2.79 29.13 17.74
N LYS A 17 -1.98 28.72 16.76
CA LYS A 17 -2.25 28.90 15.32
C LYS A 17 -2.31 27.59 14.55
N GLU A 18 -1.56 26.59 14.99
CA GLU A 18 -1.39 25.34 14.29
C GLU A 18 -2.30 24.27 14.86
N LYS A 19 -2.85 23.45 13.97
CA LYS A 19 -3.69 22.32 14.37
C LYS A 19 -2.79 21.16 14.75
N VAL A 20 -3.08 20.55 15.90
CA VAL A 20 -2.41 19.32 16.36
C VAL A 20 -2.49 18.20 15.31
N GLN A 21 -3.58 18.16 14.55
CA GLN A 21 -3.71 17.28 13.39
C GLN A 21 -3.71 18.10 12.10
N SER A 22 -2.63 17.98 11.34
CA SER A 22 -2.61 18.27 9.91
C SER A 22 -2.80 16.94 9.16
N PHE A 23 -3.62 16.95 8.10
CA PHE A 23 -3.62 15.83 7.17
C PHE A 23 -2.32 15.92 6.38
N GLU A 24 -1.34 15.15 6.77
CA GLU A 24 -0.07 15.06 6.07
C GLU A 24 -0.08 13.79 5.21
N GLY A 25 -0.95 13.71 4.21
CA GLY A 25 -0.97 12.53 3.33
C GLY A 25 0.35 12.40 2.56
N LEU A 26 0.62 11.23 1.98
CA LEU A 26 1.88 11.00 1.25
C LEU A 26 2.08 12.04 0.12
N PRO A 27 3.33 12.46 -0.17
CA PRO A 27 3.63 13.30 -1.31
C PRO A 27 3.46 12.53 -2.64
N LYS A 28 3.63 13.24 -3.76
CA LYS A 28 3.69 12.59 -5.08
C LYS A 28 4.89 11.64 -5.13
N GLY A 29 4.69 10.43 -5.63
CA GLY A 29 5.76 9.45 -5.79
C GLY A 29 5.27 8.06 -6.13
N ASP A 30 6.24 7.15 -6.23
CA ASP A 30 6.02 5.74 -6.48
C ASP A 30 6.36 4.97 -5.21
N TYR A 31 5.45 4.11 -4.77
CA TYR A 31 5.54 3.44 -3.49
C TYR A 31 5.36 1.93 -3.64
N ASN A 32 6.36 1.16 -3.18
CA ASN A 32 6.15 -0.27 -2.95
C ASN A 32 5.21 -0.41 -1.76
N ALA A 33 4.07 -1.06 -1.99
CA ALA A 33 3.03 -1.17 -0.98
C ALA A 33 2.46 -2.58 -0.90
N ILE A 34 1.79 -2.86 0.21
CA ILE A 34 0.94 -4.03 0.40
C ILE A 34 -0.51 -3.56 0.51
N PHE A 35 -1.41 -4.23 -0.21
CA PHE A 35 -2.84 -3.97 -0.10
C PHE A 35 -3.37 -4.60 1.18
N THR A 36 -3.77 -3.78 2.16
CA THR A 36 -4.04 -4.25 3.53
C THR A 36 -5.52 -4.38 3.84
N LYS A 37 -6.36 -3.57 3.22
CA LYS A 37 -7.80 -3.53 3.56
C LYS A 37 -8.62 -2.96 2.43
N VAL A 38 -9.85 -3.45 2.33
CA VAL A 38 -10.92 -2.80 1.57
C VAL A 38 -12.18 -2.78 2.40
N THR A 39 -12.83 -1.62 2.47
CA THR A 39 -14.11 -1.45 3.17
C THR A 39 -15.08 -0.64 2.33
N TYR A 40 -16.37 -0.85 2.56
CA TYR A 40 -17.41 0.01 2.05
C TYR A 40 -17.91 0.92 3.17
N GLN A 41 -17.90 2.23 2.93
CA GLN A 41 -18.33 3.22 3.89
C GLN A 41 -19.57 3.95 3.37
N ILE A 42 -20.62 3.91 4.17
CA ILE A 42 -21.85 4.68 3.97
C ILE A 42 -21.82 5.86 4.94
N PRO A 43 -22.13 7.10 4.48
CA PRO A 43 -22.19 8.27 5.34
C PRO A 43 -23.19 8.10 6.48
N ASN A 44 -22.79 8.51 7.69
CA ASN A 44 -23.73 8.62 8.81
C ASN A 44 -24.74 9.75 8.57
N PRO A 45 -25.91 9.73 9.24
CA PRO A 45 -26.85 10.84 9.19
C PRO A 45 -26.15 12.19 9.47
N GLY A 46 -26.32 13.15 8.55
CA GLY A 46 -25.73 14.48 8.65
C GLY A 46 -24.36 14.65 7.97
N GLN A 47 -23.76 13.58 7.44
CA GLN A 47 -22.54 13.68 6.63
C GLN A 47 -22.87 13.87 5.14
N SER A 48 -22.17 14.79 4.48
CA SER A 48 -22.42 15.15 3.06
C SER A 48 -21.29 14.63 2.16
N TYR A 49 -21.19 13.31 2.04
CA TYR A 49 -20.35 12.64 1.04
C TYR A 49 -21.04 11.37 0.53
N ASN A 50 -20.68 10.92 -0.66
CA ASN A 50 -21.26 9.71 -1.27
C ASN A 50 -20.71 8.43 -0.62
N PRO A 51 -21.49 7.34 -0.54
CA PRO A 51 -20.94 6.03 -0.28
C PRO A 51 -19.72 5.72 -1.16
N SER A 52 -18.70 5.12 -0.55
CA SER A 52 -17.44 4.85 -1.26
C SER A 52 -16.71 3.63 -0.71
N ASN A 53 -15.96 2.98 -1.59
CA ASN A 53 -14.99 1.97 -1.22
C ASN A 53 -13.68 2.63 -0.84
N HIS A 54 -13.15 2.23 0.30
CA HIS A 54 -11.86 2.66 0.84
C HIS A 54 -10.88 1.51 0.65
N PHE A 55 -9.76 1.79 -0.02
CA PHE A 55 -8.68 0.85 -0.30
C PHE A 55 -7.44 1.31 0.45
N ASP A 56 -6.98 0.50 1.41
CA ASP A 56 -5.82 0.83 2.23
C ASP A 56 -4.58 0.10 1.72
N PHE A 57 -3.50 0.87 1.62
CA PHE A 57 -2.18 0.40 1.25
C PHE A 57 -1.21 0.77 2.38
N GLU A 58 -0.33 -0.15 2.75
CA GLU A 58 0.78 0.15 3.67
C GLU A 58 2.08 0.18 2.87
N ILE A 59 2.86 1.24 3.06
CA ILE A 59 4.13 1.42 2.34
C ILE A 59 5.20 0.51 2.96
N LEU A 60 5.90 -0.24 2.12
CA LEU A 60 6.84 -1.28 2.53
C LEU A 60 8.24 -0.76 2.82
N ASP A 61 8.68 0.29 2.12
CA ASP A 61 10.06 0.76 2.16
C ASP A 61 10.18 2.29 1.99
N GLY A 62 11.44 2.77 2.04
CA GLY A 62 11.76 4.18 1.94
C GLY A 62 11.45 4.99 3.20
N GLU A 63 11.44 6.32 3.04
CA GLU A 63 11.20 7.28 4.13
C GLU A 63 9.81 7.12 4.76
N PHE A 64 8.85 6.63 3.98
CA PHE A 64 7.45 6.53 4.37
C PHE A 64 7.02 5.11 4.76
N ALA A 65 7.97 4.19 4.98
CA ALA A 65 7.68 2.80 5.38
C ALA A 65 6.77 2.75 6.63
N GLY A 66 5.80 1.83 6.62
CA GLY A 66 4.79 1.66 7.66
C GLY A 66 3.66 2.70 7.65
N ARG A 67 3.71 3.69 6.76
CA ARG A 67 2.60 4.63 6.58
C ARG A 67 1.47 3.99 5.77
N HIS A 68 0.25 4.36 6.10
CA HIS A 68 -0.93 3.99 5.34
C HIS A 68 -1.34 5.09 4.36
N GLU A 69 -1.68 4.68 3.14
CA GLU A 69 -2.35 5.49 2.14
C GLU A 69 -3.75 4.92 1.88
N ASN A 70 -4.75 5.80 1.87
CA ASN A 70 -6.14 5.43 1.65
C ASN A 70 -6.64 6.04 0.33
N MET A 71 -6.98 5.17 -0.63
CA MET A 71 -7.68 5.58 -1.86
C MET A 71 -9.19 5.40 -1.67
N GLN A 72 -9.98 6.34 -2.19
CA GLN A 72 -11.45 6.30 -2.14
C GLN A 72 -12.03 6.31 -3.55
N LEU A 73 -12.90 5.35 -3.85
CA LEU A 73 -13.67 5.29 -5.09
C LEU A 73 -15.15 5.25 -4.77
N SER A 74 -15.93 6.14 -5.40
CA SER A 74 -17.39 6.13 -5.37
C SER A 74 -17.91 5.92 -6.77
N PHE A 75 -18.98 5.14 -6.90
CA PHE A 75 -19.68 4.86 -8.15
C PHE A 75 -21.10 5.43 -8.16
N GLU A 76 -21.46 6.21 -7.15
CA GLU A 76 -22.73 6.92 -7.09
C GLU A 76 -22.87 7.89 -8.26
N GLU A 77 -24.00 7.82 -8.95
CA GLU A 77 -24.29 8.65 -10.12
C GLU A 77 -24.73 10.06 -9.73
N VAL A 78 -25.08 10.28 -8.46
CA VAL A 78 -25.51 11.57 -7.92
C VAL A 78 -24.71 11.92 -6.67
N THR A 79 -24.38 13.20 -6.54
CA THR A 79 -23.77 13.78 -5.32
C THR A 79 -24.81 13.85 -4.19
N PRO A 80 -24.41 14.07 -2.92
CA PRO A 80 -25.35 14.17 -1.80
C PRO A 80 -26.33 15.35 -1.95
N ASN A 81 -25.98 16.33 -2.78
CA ASN A 81 -26.81 17.50 -3.09
C ASN A 81 -27.67 17.31 -4.36
N GLY A 82 -27.79 16.08 -4.87
CA GLY A 82 -28.64 15.72 -6.00
C GLY A 82 -28.12 16.11 -7.38
N LYS A 83 -26.87 16.61 -7.48
CA LYS A 83 -26.25 16.90 -8.78
C LYS A 83 -25.67 15.63 -9.40
N PRO A 84 -25.81 15.40 -10.72
CA PRO A 84 -25.14 14.29 -11.40
C PRO A 84 -23.62 14.35 -11.18
N VAL A 85 -23.02 13.19 -10.94
CA VAL A 85 -21.57 13.02 -10.96
C VAL A 85 -21.12 13.02 -12.43
N PRO A 86 -20.10 13.80 -12.82
CA PRO A 86 -19.64 13.83 -14.21
C PRO A 86 -19.12 12.47 -14.68
N ASP A 87 -19.44 12.09 -15.92
CA ASP A 87 -19.07 10.79 -16.51
C ASP A 87 -17.56 10.50 -16.43
N PHE A 88 -16.71 11.51 -16.64
CA PHE A 88 -15.25 11.34 -16.59
C PHE A 88 -14.76 10.91 -15.19
N VAL A 89 -15.52 11.22 -14.12
CA VAL A 89 -15.20 10.80 -12.75
C VAL A 89 -15.52 9.32 -12.57
N LEU A 90 -16.71 8.89 -13.03
CA LEU A 90 -17.14 7.49 -12.97
C LEU A 90 -16.23 6.61 -13.84
N GLU A 91 -15.91 7.08 -15.06
CA GLU A 91 -14.99 6.41 -15.97
C GLU A 91 -13.60 6.26 -15.36
N ARG A 92 -13.03 7.34 -14.79
CA ARG A 92 -11.73 7.28 -14.12
C ARG A 92 -11.76 6.27 -12.98
N ASN A 93 -12.77 6.32 -12.12
CA ASN A 93 -12.88 5.41 -10.98
C ASN A 93 -13.02 3.95 -11.43
N GLY A 94 -13.80 3.69 -12.49
CA GLY A 94 -13.93 2.36 -13.09
C GLY A 94 -12.61 1.83 -13.65
N ARG A 95 -11.88 2.67 -14.41
CA ARG A 95 -10.55 2.32 -14.94
C ARG A 95 -9.55 2.02 -13.82
N THR A 96 -9.51 2.84 -12.78
CA THR A 96 -8.67 2.62 -11.60
C THR A 96 -9.00 1.29 -10.92
N LEU A 97 -10.29 0.98 -10.73
CA LEU A 97 -10.72 -0.28 -10.12
C LEU A 97 -10.33 -1.50 -10.97
N VAL A 98 -10.60 -1.47 -12.28
CA VAL A 98 -10.25 -2.56 -13.20
C VAL A 98 -8.74 -2.79 -13.21
N LYS A 99 -7.93 -1.73 -13.26
CA LYS A 99 -6.47 -1.84 -13.21
C LYS A 99 -6.00 -2.41 -11.88
N LEU A 100 -6.57 -1.99 -10.75
CA LEU A 100 -6.25 -2.55 -9.44
C LEU A 100 -6.54 -4.07 -9.38
N PHE A 101 -7.70 -4.52 -9.88
CA PHE A 101 -8.02 -5.95 -9.99
C PHE A 101 -6.97 -6.71 -10.80
N TYR A 102 -6.58 -6.17 -11.97
CA TYR A 102 -5.57 -6.77 -12.83
C TYR A 102 -4.21 -6.90 -12.12
N ILE A 103 -3.73 -5.84 -11.47
CA ILE A 103 -2.44 -5.83 -10.76
C ILE A 103 -2.47 -6.81 -9.58
N LEU A 104 -3.57 -6.85 -8.85
CA LEU A 104 -3.79 -7.81 -7.76
C LEU A 104 -4.06 -9.24 -8.26
N GLY A 105 -4.07 -9.49 -9.57
CA GLY A 105 -4.29 -10.82 -10.15
C GLY A 105 -5.67 -11.40 -9.81
N ILE A 106 -6.68 -10.55 -9.64
CA ILE A 106 -8.08 -10.92 -9.46
C ILE A 106 -8.82 -10.67 -10.77
N PRO A 107 -9.54 -11.66 -11.33
CA PRO A 107 -10.34 -11.42 -12.53
C PRO A 107 -11.48 -10.44 -12.23
N PHE A 108 -11.61 -9.40 -13.03
CA PHE A 108 -12.72 -8.46 -12.92
C PHE A 108 -14.00 -9.10 -13.49
N LYS A 109 -15.00 -9.32 -12.63
CA LYS A 109 -16.27 -10.00 -12.97
C LYS A 109 -17.51 -9.24 -12.49
N LEU A 110 -17.34 -8.01 -12.02
CA LEU A 110 -18.42 -7.19 -11.50
C LEU A 110 -19.12 -6.49 -12.67
N GLU A 111 -20.44 -6.43 -12.61
CA GLU A 111 -21.26 -5.65 -13.53
C GLU A 111 -21.46 -4.23 -12.99
N ALA A 112 -21.95 -3.31 -13.82
CA ALA A 112 -22.17 -1.91 -13.42
C ALA A 112 -23.03 -1.79 -12.14
N GLN A 113 -24.08 -2.62 -12.02
CA GLN A 113 -24.96 -2.61 -10.86
C GLN A 113 -24.28 -3.09 -9.58
N ASP A 114 -23.28 -3.99 -9.69
CA ASP A 114 -22.50 -4.46 -8.55
C ASP A 114 -21.60 -3.35 -8.00
N LEU A 115 -21.18 -2.38 -8.82
CA LEU A 115 -20.34 -1.27 -8.37
C LEU A 115 -21.08 -0.30 -7.44
N LEU A 116 -22.42 -0.27 -7.51
CA LEU A 116 -23.28 0.50 -6.61
C LEU A 116 -23.44 -0.18 -5.24
N ASP A 117 -23.27 -1.50 -5.17
CA ASP A 117 -23.15 -2.21 -3.90
C ASP A 117 -21.67 -2.41 -3.57
N GLY A 118 -21.08 -1.44 -2.88
CA GLY A 118 -19.66 -1.48 -2.53
C GLY A 118 -19.23 -2.74 -1.76
N ASN A 119 -20.14 -3.50 -1.15
CA ASN A 119 -19.79 -4.80 -0.56
C ASN A 119 -19.37 -5.84 -1.60
N LYS A 120 -19.91 -5.80 -2.83
CA LYS A 120 -19.48 -6.67 -3.93
C LYS A 120 -18.02 -6.46 -4.29
N ILE A 121 -17.58 -5.20 -4.28
CA ILE A 121 -16.17 -4.85 -4.49
C ILE A 121 -15.31 -5.37 -3.34
N VAL A 122 -15.76 -5.20 -2.09
CA VAL A 122 -15.08 -5.73 -0.89
C VAL A 122 -14.89 -7.24 -1.00
N ASP A 123 -15.97 -7.98 -1.28
CA ASP A 123 -15.96 -9.44 -1.36
C ASP A 123 -15.03 -9.94 -2.48
N ALA A 124 -15.05 -9.27 -3.64
CA ALA A 124 -14.22 -9.63 -4.77
C ALA A 124 -12.72 -9.40 -4.52
N LEU A 125 -12.36 -8.37 -3.73
CA LEU A 125 -10.96 -8.00 -3.46
C LEU A 125 -10.41 -8.54 -2.15
N LYS A 126 -11.25 -9.07 -1.25
CA LYS A 126 -10.81 -9.69 0.01
C LYS A 126 -9.71 -10.75 -0.18
N PRO A 127 -9.73 -11.62 -1.23
CA PRO A 127 -8.65 -12.58 -1.48
C PRO A 127 -7.31 -11.95 -1.88
N ALA A 128 -7.29 -10.66 -2.25
CA ALA A 128 -6.08 -9.95 -2.63
C ALA A 128 -5.38 -9.24 -1.47
N ILE A 129 -5.99 -9.20 -0.28
CA ILE A 129 -5.36 -8.62 0.91
C ILE A 129 -4.02 -9.35 1.16
N GLY A 130 -2.96 -8.58 1.35
CA GLY A 130 -1.59 -9.06 1.53
C GLY A 130 -0.76 -9.10 0.24
N LYS A 131 -1.37 -8.88 -0.94
CA LYS A 131 -0.61 -8.78 -2.19
C LYS A 131 0.13 -7.45 -2.27
N LYS A 132 1.34 -7.51 -2.84
CA LYS A 132 2.20 -6.35 -3.03
C LYS A 132 2.02 -5.75 -4.43
N LEU A 133 2.20 -4.45 -4.54
CA LEU A 133 2.08 -3.67 -5.78
C LEU A 133 2.86 -2.36 -5.66
N ILE A 134 3.10 -1.72 -6.80
CA ILE A 134 3.58 -0.34 -6.85
C ILE A 134 2.36 0.58 -6.92
N VAL A 135 2.31 1.59 -6.06
CA VAL A 135 1.31 2.66 -6.07
C VAL A 135 1.96 3.92 -6.62
N HIS A 136 1.50 4.37 -7.79
CA HIS A 136 1.86 5.67 -8.37
C HIS A 136 0.87 6.72 -7.87
N LEU A 137 1.30 7.56 -6.94
CA LEU A 137 0.48 8.62 -6.37
C LEU A 137 0.86 9.96 -7.01
N ASP A 138 -0.10 10.59 -7.67
CA ASP A 138 0.02 11.98 -8.12
C ASP A 138 -0.81 12.90 -7.24
N VAL A 139 -0.23 14.04 -6.87
CA VAL A 139 -0.82 15.02 -5.96
C VAL A 139 -0.84 16.38 -6.64
N ARG A 140 -2.04 16.93 -6.80
CA ARG A 140 -2.27 18.25 -7.41
C ARG A 140 -2.93 19.18 -6.41
N GLU A 141 -2.43 20.40 -6.32
CA GLU A 141 -3.01 21.42 -5.45
C GLU A 141 -4.51 21.63 -5.73
N ASN A 142 -5.28 21.70 -4.64
CA ASN A 142 -6.66 22.15 -4.68
C ASN A 142 -6.71 23.63 -4.29
N LYS A 143 -6.74 24.51 -5.29
CA LYS A 143 -6.75 25.97 -5.07
C LYS A 143 -7.87 26.47 -4.16
N LYS A 144 -9.01 25.76 -4.10
CA LYS A 144 -10.15 26.12 -3.26
C LYS A 144 -10.02 25.61 -1.83
N ASN A 145 -9.22 24.56 -1.62
CA ASN A 145 -9.00 23.96 -0.32
C ASN A 145 -7.59 23.31 -0.25
N PRO A 146 -6.51 24.11 -0.09
CA PRO A 146 -5.14 23.62 -0.19
C PRO A 146 -4.77 22.52 0.81
N GLN A 147 -5.47 22.46 1.96
CA GLN A 147 -5.32 21.40 2.96
C GLN A 147 -5.71 20.01 2.42
N TYR A 148 -6.54 19.95 1.36
CA TYR A 148 -7.05 18.72 0.76
C TYR A 148 -6.74 18.70 -0.74
N PRO A 149 -5.48 18.41 -1.11
CA PRO A 149 -5.08 18.34 -2.51
C PRO A 149 -5.80 17.19 -3.22
N TYR A 150 -5.93 17.32 -4.54
CA TYR A 150 -6.44 16.24 -5.37
C TYR A 150 -5.39 15.13 -5.48
N ARG A 151 -5.83 13.90 -5.29
CA ARG A 151 -5.02 12.69 -5.41
C ARG A 151 -5.52 11.85 -6.58
N SER A 152 -4.59 11.29 -7.34
CA SER A 152 -4.88 10.28 -8.36
C SER A 152 -3.89 9.15 -8.26
N TYR A 153 -4.37 7.95 -8.57
CA TYR A 153 -3.64 6.71 -8.37
C TYR A 153 -3.52 5.96 -9.67
N ASP A 154 -2.36 5.38 -9.88
CA ASP A 154 -2.13 4.32 -10.83
C ASP A 154 -1.33 3.19 -10.15
N PHE A 155 -1.24 2.02 -10.78
CA PHE A 155 -0.65 0.83 -10.16
C PHE A 155 0.19 0.04 -11.14
N ASP A 156 1.29 -0.55 -10.66
CA ASP A 156 2.05 -1.54 -11.42
C ASP A 156 2.37 -2.75 -10.54
N LYS A 157 2.77 -3.86 -11.19
CA LYS A 157 3.24 -5.04 -10.47
C LYS A 157 4.64 -4.75 -9.94
N ILE A 158 4.94 -5.25 -8.74
CA ILE A 158 6.33 -5.36 -8.34
C ILE A 158 6.97 -6.42 -9.22
N GLU A 159 8.05 -6.06 -9.92
CA GLU A 159 8.88 -7.04 -10.61
C GLU A 159 9.50 -7.96 -9.55
N GLU A 160 9.03 -9.20 -9.50
CA GLU A 160 9.75 -10.24 -8.77
C GLU A 160 11.04 -10.48 -9.53
N SER A 161 12.15 -9.90 -9.06
CA SER A 161 13.47 -10.39 -9.47
C SER A 161 13.48 -11.87 -9.15
N GLU A 162 13.67 -12.73 -10.17
CA GLU A 162 13.88 -14.15 -9.96
C GLU A 162 14.87 -14.33 -8.81
N PRO A 163 14.63 -15.24 -7.85
CA PRO A 163 15.63 -15.51 -6.83
C PRO A 163 16.91 -15.82 -7.59
N ALA A 164 17.95 -14.99 -7.41
CA ALA A 164 19.25 -15.25 -7.98
C ALA A 164 19.59 -16.67 -7.56
N ALA A 165 19.52 -17.60 -8.52
CA ALA A 165 19.90 -18.97 -8.30
C ALA A 165 21.24 -18.88 -7.58
N ALA A 166 21.28 -19.38 -6.34
CA ALA A 166 22.49 -19.38 -5.55
C ALA A 166 23.57 -19.86 -6.50
N LYS A 167 24.51 -18.97 -6.84
CA LYS A 167 25.70 -19.40 -7.57
C LYS A 167 26.29 -20.44 -6.64
N GLU A 168 26.16 -21.71 -7.00
CA GLU A 168 26.95 -22.77 -6.43
C GLU A 168 28.39 -22.37 -6.71
N THR A 169 29.00 -21.66 -5.77
CA THR A 169 30.44 -21.62 -5.63
C THR A 169 30.81 -23.06 -5.35
N LYS A 170 31.22 -23.78 -6.40
CA LYS A 170 32.10 -24.94 -6.24
C LYS A 170 33.39 -24.42 -5.63
N GLU A 171 33.39 -24.23 -4.32
CA GLU A 171 34.62 -24.26 -3.53
C GLU A 171 35.01 -25.74 -3.42
N GLU A 172 35.78 -26.22 -4.38
CA GLU A 172 36.69 -27.34 -4.13
C GLU A 172 37.65 -26.90 -3.01
N SER A 173 37.41 -27.39 -1.79
CA SER A 173 38.43 -27.42 -0.76
C SER A 173 39.16 -28.77 -0.83
N PRO A 174 40.44 -28.84 -1.24
CA PRO A 174 41.24 -30.04 -1.07
C PRO A 174 41.77 -30.07 0.36
N ILE A 175 41.07 -30.77 1.26
CA ILE A 175 41.66 -31.18 2.54
C ILE A 175 42.64 -32.30 2.23
N LYS A 176 43.93 -31.96 2.17
CA LYS A 176 45.03 -32.93 2.32
C LYS A 176 44.97 -33.46 3.75
N ASP A 177 44.49 -34.68 3.88
CA ASP A 177 44.67 -35.50 5.07
C ASP A 177 46.13 -35.99 5.10
N THR A 178 46.94 -35.39 5.95
CA THR A 178 48.25 -35.90 6.34
C THR A 178 48.35 -35.90 7.85
N THR A 179 47.82 -36.94 8.48
CA THR A 179 48.33 -37.45 9.77
C THR A 179 47.87 -38.89 9.94
N LYS A 180 48.73 -39.83 9.53
CA LYS A 180 48.80 -41.14 10.18
C LYS A 180 49.71 -40.95 11.38
N ASP A 181 49.14 -40.94 12.58
CA ASP A 181 49.84 -41.28 13.79
C ASP A 181 49.01 -42.34 14.51
N ASP A 182 49.57 -43.54 14.56
CA ASP A 182 49.08 -44.70 15.28
C ASP A 182 49.02 -44.36 16.78
N VAL A 183 47.83 -44.45 17.39
CA VAL A 183 47.69 -44.48 18.85
C VAL A 183 47.28 -45.89 19.24
N ASP A 184 48.24 -46.60 19.79
CA ASP A 184 48.13 -47.95 20.34
C ASP A 184 47.22 -47.96 21.58
N ASN A 185 46.32 -48.94 21.65
CA ASN A 185 45.17 -48.98 22.55
C ASN A 185 45.46 -49.70 23.88
N ASP A 186 46.57 -49.38 24.56
CA ASP A 186 47.08 -50.19 25.68
C ASP A 186 47.37 -49.42 26.99
N ASP A 187 46.76 -48.26 27.24
CA ASP A 187 46.97 -47.56 28.53
C ASP A 187 45.71 -46.87 29.10
N LEU A 188 44.63 -47.63 29.27
CA LEU A 188 43.51 -47.25 30.13
C LEU A 188 43.63 -47.97 31.49
N PRO A 189 43.96 -47.29 32.60
CA PRO A 189 43.80 -47.86 33.93
C PRO A 189 42.30 -47.91 34.30
N PHE A 190 41.89 -49.03 34.89
CA PHE A 190 40.55 -49.29 35.46
C PHE A 190 40.09 -48.24 36.48
#